data_AF-A0A525KPJ4-F1
#
_entry.id   AF-A0A525KPJ4-F1
#
_cell.length_a   1.000
_cell.length_b   1.000
_cell.length_c   1.000
_cell.angle_alpha   90.00
_cell.angle_beta   90.00
_cell.angle_gamma   90.00
#
_symmetry.space_group_name_H-M   'P 1'
#
loop_
_entity.id
_entity.type
_entity.pdbx_description
1 polymer ?
#
loop_
_entity_poly.entity_id
_entity_poly.type
_entity_poly.pdbx_seq_one_letter_code
_entity_poly.pdbx_strand_id
1 'polypeptide(L)'
;MRSVSQPGPPVPERIQWVEARGRAFSFTLQAGLPLLQAARRVFAAQGFAGGALRMTSGALGPFAYVMPALSKTGENAAFYSDTFRPAGITRLKRGAMTLGSRDGAPFFHCHALWTEADGRINGGHILPEETEVAEPFEVEAFGIDGAMFTAEPDPETNFKLFGPVPAATSDAKTTGRAFALRLRPNQDFAGSLEAFCRQRGIFRARLHGGVGSTIGARFTDGRSVVPFATELAVLSGVISPGSAGTLEAELDVALVDYLGGLAEGRLMRGDNPVLMTMELVLEVLGEGTR
;
A
#
# COMPACT_ATOMS: atom_id res chain seq x y z
N MET A 1 20.37 2.84 9.83
CA MET A 1 19.32 2.39 8.90
C MET A 1 19.91 2.27 7.51
N ARG A 2 19.46 1.27 6.74
CA ARG A 2 19.91 1.03 5.35
C ARG A 2 19.42 2.15 4.40
N SER A 3 20.10 2.37 3.28
CA SER A 3 19.69 3.35 2.26
C SER A 3 20.12 2.91 0.86
N VAL A 4 19.46 3.47 -0.17
CA VAL A 4 19.84 3.32 -1.58
C VAL A 4 20.02 4.69 -2.22
N SER A 5 20.89 4.77 -3.24
CA SER A 5 20.96 5.95 -4.08
C SER A 5 19.79 5.93 -5.06
N GLN A 6 18.91 6.91 -4.94
CA GLN A 6 17.87 7.17 -5.94
C GLN A 6 18.47 7.97 -7.12
N PRO A 7 17.93 7.86 -8.34
CA PRO A 7 18.50 8.53 -9.52
C PRO A 7 18.40 10.05 -9.45
N GLY A 8 17.36 10.58 -8.81
CA GLY A 8 17.17 12.01 -8.60
C GLY A 8 17.51 12.48 -7.18
N PRO A 9 17.62 13.80 -6.98
CA PRO A 9 17.87 14.37 -5.68
C PRO A 9 16.71 14.10 -4.72
N PRO A 10 16.97 13.86 -3.42
CA PRO A 10 15.92 13.72 -2.43
C PRO A 10 15.00 14.95 -2.38
N VAL A 11 13.68 14.73 -2.50
CA VAL A 11 12.69 15.80 -2.28
C VAL A 11 12.69 16.20 -0.81
N PRO A 12 12.77 17.50 -0.44
CA PRO A 12 12.85 17.91 0.96
C PRO A 12 11.65 17.48 1.82
N GLU A 13 10.44 17.56 1.27
CA GLU A 13 9.23 17.02 1.91
C GLU A 13 9.26 15.49 1.86
N ARG A 14 9.61 14.84 2.98
CA ARG A 14 9.72 13.36 3.03
C ARG A 14 8.37 12.63 3.16
N ILE A 15 7.37 13.29 3.73
CA ILE A 15 6.01 12.74 3.85
C ILE A 15 5.08 13.69 3.13
N GLN A 16 4.56 13.28 1.97
CA GLN A 16 3.47 13.97 1.30
C GLN A 16 2.16 13.53 1.94
N TRP A 17 1.23 14.46 2.19
CA TRP A 17 -0.01 14.13 2.86
C TRP A 17 -1.14 15.09 2.49
N VAL A 18 -2.37 14.60 2.58
CA VAL A 18 -3.59 15.39 2.50
C VAL A 18 -4.53 14.94 3.61
N GLU A 19 -5.06 15.89 4.36
CA GLU A 19 -6.09 15.63 5.36
C GLU A 19 -7.42 15.32 4.68
N ALA A 20 -8.12 14.30 5.18
CA ALA A 20 -9.36 13.79 4.64
C ALA A 20 -10.33 13.43 5.76
N ARG A 21 -11.54 13.06 5.38
CA ARG A 21 -12.47 12.32 6.24
C ARG A 21 -12.76 10.97 5.62
N GLY A 22 -13.25 10.03 6.41
CA GLY A 22 -13.56 8.72 5.86
C GLY A 22 -14.29 7.81 6.82
N ARG A 23 -14.50 6.57 6.39
CA ARG A 23 -14.99 5.49 7.23
C ARG A 23 -14.57 4.14 6.69
N ALA A 24 -14.51 3.17 7.59
CA ALA A 24 -14.36 1.77 7.22
C ALA A 24 -15.69 1.16 6.72
N PHE A 25 -15.60 0.17 5.85
CA PHE A 25 -16.71 -0.68 5.42
C PHE A 25 -16.18 -2.01 4.86
N SER A 26 -17.04 -3.04 4.84
CA SER A 26 -16.72 -4.34 4.22
C SER A 26 -17.68 -4.61 3.08
N PHE A 27 -17.22 -5.36 2.08
CA PHE A 27 -18.04 -5.72 0.92
C PHE A 27 -17.48 -6.93 0.17
N THR A 28 -18.37 -7.59 -0.57
CA THR A 28 -18.03 -8.65 -1.52
C THR A 28 -17.68 -8.06 -2.89
N LEU A 29 -16.47 -8.32 -3.38
CA LEU A 29 -16.13 -8.17 -4.80
C LEU A 29 -16.83 -9.26 -5.60
N GLN A 30 -17.63 -8.86 -6.60
CA GLN A 30 -18.40 -9.80 -7.42
C GLN A 30 -17.55 -10.40 -8.54
N ALA A 31 -17.77 -11.67 -8.83
CA ALA A 31 -17.13 -12.37 -9.94
C ALA A 31 -17.54 -11.84 -11.32
N GLY A 32 -16.70 -12.10 -12.32
CA GLY A 32 -16.94 -11.77 -13.72
C GLY A 32 -16.73 -10.29 -14.05
N LEU A 33 -16.03 -9.54 -13.19
CA LEU A 33 -15.66 -8.15 -13.41
C LEU A 33 -14.15 -7.98 -13.36
N PRO A 34 -13.58 -7.07 -14.18
CA PRO A 34 -12.23 -6.56 -13.95
C PRO A 34 -12.09 -6.08 -12.51
N LEU A 35 -10.99 -6.45 -11.84
CA LEU A 35 -10.77 -6.19 -10.42
C LEU A 35 -10.90 -4.70 -10.10
N LEU A 36 -10.37 -3.83 -10.98
CA LEU A 36 -10.51 -2.39 -10.87
C LEU A 36 -11.98 -1.96 -10.90
N GLN A 37 -12.78 -2.52 -11.83
CA GLN A 37 -14.20 -2.17 -11.92
C GLN A 37 -14.98 -2.66 -10.69
N ALA A 38 -14.68 -3.87 -10.22
CA ALA A 38 -15.30 -4.46 -9.03
C ALA A 38 -15.05 -3.57 -7.80
N ALA A 39 -13.79 -3.16 -7.56
CA ALA A 39 -13.41 -2.27 -6.47
C ALA A 39 -13.99 -0.84 -6.61
N ARG A 40 -14.13 -0.32 -7.83
CA ARG A 40 -14.72 1.01 -8.03
C ARG A 40 -16.21 1.06 -7.77
N ARG A 41 -16.96 0.04 -8.19
CA ARG A 41 -18.42 0.00 -8.03
C ARG A 41 -18.82 0.05 -6.56
N VAL A 42 -18.14 -0.73 -5.75
CA VAL A 42 -18.35 -0.80 -4.30
C VAL A 42 -17.92 0.48 -3.59
N PHE A 43 -16.78 1.10 -3.94
CA PHE A 43 -16.43 2.43 -3.41
C PHE A 43 -17.46 3.49 -3.79
N ALA A 44 -17.87 3.55 -5.05
CA ALA A 44 -18.88 4.48 -5.53
C ALA A 44 -20.24 4.28 -4.86
N ALA A 45 -20.67 3.03 -4.65
CA ALA A 45 -21.90 2.71 -3.91
C ALA A 45 -21.85 3.17 -2.44
N GLN A 46 -20.65 3.32 -1.88
CA GLN A 46 -20.43 3.84 -0.54
C GLN A 46 -20.22 5.37 -0.50
N GLY A 47 -20.24 6.04 -1.66
CA GLY A 47 -20.05 7.47 -1.83
C GLY A 47 -18.60 7.92 -2.01
N PHE A 48 -17.66 6.99 -2.15
CA PHE A 48 -16.23 7.31 -2.21
C PHE A 48 -15.65 7.17 -3.62
N ALA A 49 -14.76 8.08 -3.99
CA ALA A 49 -14.05 8.02 -5.25
C ALA A 49 -12.76 7.17 -5.17
N GLY A 50 -12.18 7.03 -3.98
CA GLY A 50 -10.94 6.30 -3.73
C GLY A 50 -10.71 6.02 -2.25
N GLY A 51 -9.56 5.40 -1.95
CA GLY A 51 -9.16 4.99 -0.61
C GLY A 51 -8.32 3.73 -0.66
N ALA A 52 -8.37 2.91 0.40
CA ALA A 52 -7.59 1.68 0.48
C ALA A 52 -8.47 0.49 0.87
N LEU A 53 -8.05 -0.71 0.48
CA LEU A 53 -8.66 -1.97 0.91
C LEU A 53 -7.61 -3.03 1.22
N ARG A 54 -8.00 -4.00 2.04
CA ARG A 54 -7.25 -5.21 2.37
C ARG A 54 -8.02 -6.45 1.94
N MET A 55 -7.26 -7.45 1.50
CA MET A 55 -7.76 -8.74 1.07
C MET A 55 -7.17 -9.82 1.96
N THR A 56 -8.02 -10.64 2.57
CA THR A 56 -7.60 -11.82 3.34
C THR A 56 -7.74 -13.11 2.55
N SER A 57 -8.38 -13.05 1.38
CA SER A 57 -8.50 -14.11 0.40
C SER A 57 -8.92 -13.49 -0.93
N GLY A 58 -8.97 -14.30 -1.98
CA GLY A 58 -9.53 -13.91 -3.27
C GLY A 58 -9.23 -14.93 -4.34
N ALA A 59 -10.05 -14.97 -5.38
CA ALA A 59 -9.84 -15.81 -6.55
C ALA A 59 -9.82 -14.89 -7.77
N LEU A 60 -8.70 -14.87 -8.48
CA LEU A 60 -8.47 -13.99 -9.62
C LEU A 60 -8.15 -14.82 -10.87
N GLY A 61 -8.69 -14.41 -12.02
CA GLY A 61 -8.55 -15.13 -13.28
C GLY A 61 -9.47 -14.55 -14.37
N PRO A 62 -8.94 -14.09 -15.52
CA PRO A 62 -7.52 -13.94 -15.87
C PRO A 62 -6.73 -13.10 -14.85
N PHE A 63 -5.42 -13.34 -14.77
CA PHE A 63 -4.54 -12.72 -13.78
C PHE A 63 -3.21 -12.35 -14.44
N ALA A 64 -2.75 -11.11 -14.23
CA ALA A 64 -1.43 -10.67 -14.64
C ALA A 64 -0.73 -9.90 -13.53
N TYR A 65 0.57 -10.10 -13.43
CA TYR A 65 1.39 -9.46 -12.39
C TYR A 65 2.81 -9.17 -12.88
N VAL A 66 3.49 -8.31 -12.13
CA VAL A 66 4.94 -8.11 -12.20
C VAL A 66 5.53 -8.31 -10.81
N MET A 67 6.82 -8.64 -10.75
CA MET A 67 7.58 -8.77 -9.50
C MET A 67 8.56 -7.62 -9.36
N PRO A 68 9.03 -7.31 -8.13
CA PRO A 68 10.20 -6.46 -7.98
C PRO A 68 11.38 -7.04 -8.76
N ALA A 69 12.16 -6.18 -9.39
CA ALA A 69 13.32 -6.53 -10.19
C ALA A 69 14.42 -5.47 -10.04
N LEU A 70 15.61 -5.77 -10.54
CA LEU A 70 16.68 -4.79 -10.68
C LEU A 70 16.45 -3.95 -11.95
N SER A 71 16.80 -2.67 -11.91
CA SER A 71 16.80 -1.85 -13.12
C SER A 71 17.84 -2.38 -14.11
N LYS A 72 17.43 -2.53 -15.38
CA LYS A 72 18.32 -2.94 -16.48
C LYS A 72 19.12 -1.75 -17.05
N THR A 73 18.62 -0.53 -16.89
CA THR A 73 19.20 0.69 -17.47
C THR A 73 19.90 1.58 -16.43
N GLY A 74 19.63 1.38 -15.14
CA GLY A 74 20.13 2.25 -14.07
C GLY A 74 19.34 3.55 -13.92
N GLU A 75 18.29 3.77 -14.71
CA GLU A 75 17.42 4.94 -14.63
C GLU A 75 16.53 4.95 -13.38
N ASN A 76 16.45 3.82 -12.66
CA ASN A 76 15.74 3.64 -11.40
C ASN A 76 16.61 2.78 -10.46
N ALA A 77 16.44 2.92 -9.14
CA ALA A 77 17.17 2.08 -8.19
C ALA A 77 16.66 0.61 -8.14
N ALA A 78 15.43 0.36 -8.56
CA ALA A 78 14.80 -0.94 -8.78
C ALA A 78 13.72 -0.79 -9.85
N PHE A 79 13.26 -1.89 -10.44
CA PHE A 79 12.23 -1.86 -11.49
C PHE A 79 11.23 -3.01 -11.33
N TYR A 80 10.34 -3.17 -12.31
CA TYR A 80 9.47 -4.32 -12.45
C TYR A 80 10.11 -5.38 -13.34
N SER A 81 9.77 -6.64 -13.09
CA SER A 81 10.07 -7.75 -14.01
C SER A 81 9.29 -7.62 -15.33
N ASP A 82 9.51 -8.57 -16.23
CA ASP A 82 8.56 -8.81 -17.31
C ASP A 82 7.19 -9.24 -16.73
N THR A 83 6.11 -9.05 -17.49
CA THR A 83 4.76 -9.42 -17.06
C THR A 83 4.53 -10.93 -17.11
N PHE A 84 4.02 -11.48 -16.02
CA PHE A 84 3.60 -12.87 -15.90
C PHE A 84 2.08 -12.99 -16.05
N ARG A 85 1.62 -14.06 -16.71
CA ARG A 85 0.21 -14.39 -16.96
C ARG A 85 -0.04 -15.88 -16.69
N PRO A 86 -0.10 -16.32 -15.43
CA PRO A 86 -0.33 -17.72 -15.12
C PRO A 86 -1.71 -18.17 -15.61
N ALA A 87 -1.81 -19.44 -16.00
CA ALA A 87 -3.08 -20.04 -16.40
C ALA A 87 -3.94 -20.39 -15.18
N GLY A 88 -5.26 -20.45 -15.38
CA GLY A 88 -6.21 -20.86 -14.36
C GLY A 88 -6.50 -19.78 -13.32
N ILE A 89 -7.00 -20.20 -12.15
CA ILE A 89 -7.39 -19.31 -11.06
C ILE A 89 -6.23 -19.18 -10.07
N THR A 90 -5.80 -17.95 -9.84
CA THR A 90 -4.85 -17.57 -8.80
C THR A 90 -5.59 -17.27 -7.51
N ARG A 91 -5.17 -17.89 -6.40
CA ARG A 91 -5.80 -17.72 -5.08
C ARG A 91 -4.96 -16.80 -4.20
N LEU A 92 -5.49 -15.64 -3.84
CA LEU A 92 -4.83 -14.71 -2.92
C LEU A 92 -4.79 -15.28 -1.51
N LYS A 93 -3.65 -15.13 -0.85
CA LYS A 93 -3.46 -15.41 0.58
C LYS A 93 -3.74 -14.16 1.42
N ARG A 94 -3.13 -13.04 1.04
CA ARG A 94 -3.25 -11.71 1.68
C ARG A 94 -2.85 -10.64 0.67
N GLY A 95 -3.42 -9.44 0.75
CA GLY A 95 -2.99 -8.31 -0.07
C GLY A 95 -3.59 -6.97 0.38
N ALA A 96 -3.12 -5.90 -0.23
CA ALA A 96 -3.63 -4.55 -0.04
C ALA A 96 -3.66 -3.81 -1.37
N MET A 97 -4.61 -2.90 -1.50
CA MET A 97 -4.82 -2.09 -2.69
C MET A 97 -5.16 -0.66 -2.32
N THR A 98 -4.57 0.29 -3.05
CA THR A 98 -4.97 1.69 -3.03
C THR A 98 -5.69 2.01 -4.33
N LEU A 99 -6.89 2.59 -4.21
CA LEU A 99 -7.72 2.98 -5.34
C LEU A 99 -7.58 4.48 -5.58
N GLY A 100 -7.28 4.85 -6.81
CA GLY A 100 -7.01 6.22 -7.20
C GLY A 100 -7.15 6.45 -8.70
N SER A 101 -6.29 7.31 -9.24
CA SER A 101 -6.27 7.63 -10.66
C SER A 101 -4.86 7.66 -11.24
N ARG A 102 -4.76 7.45 -12.54
CA ARG A 102 -3.54 7.54 -13.33
C ARG A 102 -3.92 8.07 -14.71
N ASP A 103 -3.25 9.11 -15.18
CA ASP A 103 -3.52 9.70 -16.50
C ASP A 103 -4.98 10.14 -16.69
N GLY A 104 -5.60 10.66 -15.61
CA GLY A 104 -7.00 11.05 -15.59
C GLY A 104 -7.99 9.88 -15.63
N ALA A 105 -7.51 8.64 -15.70
CA ALA A 105 -8.31 7.44 -15.69
C ALA A 105 -8.27 6.76 -14.29
N PRO A 106 -9.32 6.02 -13.91
CA PRO A 106 -9.32 5.23 -12.70
C PRO A 106 -8.24 4.15 -12.71
N PHE A 107 -7.58 3.94 -11.58
CA PHE A 107 -6.46 3.02 -11.46
C PHE A 107 -6.37 2.47 -10.03
N PHE A 108 -5.65 1.37 -9.84
CA PHE A 108 -5.25 0.93 -8.51
C PHE A 108 -3.76 0.58 -8.48
N HIS A 109 -3.16 0.67 -7.29
CA HIS A 109 -1.88 0.04 -6.98
C HIS A 109 -2.16 -1.10 -5.99
N CYS A 110 -1.77 -2.33 -6.30
CA CYS A 110 -2.12 -3.50 -5.49
C CYS A 110 -0.94 -4.47 -5.38
N HIS A 111 -0.58 -4.82 -4.14
CA HIS A 111 0.38 -5.89 -3.86
C HIS A 111 -0.30 -7.03 -3.09
N ALA A 112 0.10 -8.27 -3.37
CA ALA A 112 -0.43 -9.44 -2.68
C ALA A 112 0.57 -10.61 -2.65
N LEU A 113 0.25 -11.62 -1.84
CA LEU A 113 0.79 -12.97 -1.93
C LEU A 113 -0.32 -13.93 -2.39
N TRP A 114 0.02 -14.93 -3.18
CA TRP A 114 -0.94 -15.86 -3.78
C TRP A 114 -0.35 -17.24 -4.08
N THR A 115 -1.23 -18.15 -4.46
CA THR A 115 -0.91 -19.46 -5.04
C THR A 115 -1.54 -19.55 -6.43
N GLU A 116 -0.72 -19.84 -7.44
CA GLU A 116 -1.13 -20.07 -8.83
C GLU A 116 -1.76 -21.47 -8.99
N ALA A 117 -2.45 -21.71 -10.11
CA ALA A 117 -3.20 -22.95 -10.32
C ALA A 117 -2.32 -24.21 -10.37
N ASP A 118 -1.04 -24.07 -10.73
CA ASP A 118 -0.05 -25.15 -10.74
C ASP A 118 0.59 -25.42 -9.36
N GLY A 119 0.17 -24.68 -8.34
CA GLY A 119 0.68 -24.77 -6.98
C GLY A 119 1.85 -23.84 -6.67
N ARG A 120 2.33 -23.04 -7.64
CA ARG A 120 3.40 -22.07 -7.39
C ARG A 120 2.91 -20.99 -6.41
N ILE A 121 3.65 -20.81 -5.33
CA ILE A 121 3.42 -19.73 -4.36
C ILE A 121 4.25 -18.53 -4.80
N ASN A 122 3.64 -17.35 -4.88
CA ASN A 122 4.32 -16.13 -5.31
C ASN A 122 3.72 -14.86 -4.68
N GLY A 123 4.29 -13.71 -5.02
CA GLY A 123 3.79 -12.39 -4.64
C GLY A 123 4.32 -11.29 -5.55
N GLY A 124 3.77 -10.09 -5.40
CA GLY A 124 4.17 -8.93 -6.19
C GLY A 124 3.01 -8.01 -6.52
N HIS A 125 3.14 -7.30 -7.63
CA HIS A 125 2.23 -6.26 -8.09
C HIS A 125 1.19 -6.81 -9.07
N ILE A 126 -0.07 -6.70 -8.70
CA ILE A 126 -1.21 -7.10 -9.53
C ILE A 126 -1.49 -5.99 -10.56
N LEU A 127 -1.58 -6.36 -11.84
CA LEU A 127 -1.85 -5.40 -12.90
C LEU A 127 -3.36 -5.14 -13.05
N PRO A 128 -3.82 -3.88 -13.01
CA PRO A 128 -5.25 -3.54 -13.05
C PRO A 128 -5.93 -3.83 -14.39
N GLU A 129 -5.21 -3.76 -15.50
CA GLU A 129 -5.78 -3.87 -16.85
C GLU A 129 -6.10 -5.32 -17.26
N GLU A 130 -5.48 -6.30 -16.61
CA GLU A 130 -5.48 -7.70 -17.05
C GLU A 130 -5.91 -8.68 -15.95
N THR A 131 -6.54 -8.18 -14.89
CA THR A 131 -6.95 -8.98 -13.74
C THR A 131 -8.45 -8.90 -13.49
N GLU A 132 -9.10 -10.06 -13.38
CA GLU A 132 -10.54 -10.20 -13.11
C GLU A 132 -10.81 -10.99 -11.83
N VAL A 133 -11.98 -10.74 -11.23
CA VAL A 133 -12.49 -11.51 -10.09
C VAL A 133 -13.12 -12.81 -10.61
N ALA A 134 -12.55 -13.95 -10.27
CA ALA A 134 -13.01 -15.27 -10.72
C ALA A 134 -14.12 -15.85 -9.83
N GLU A 135 -14.00 -15.69 -8.51
CA GLU A 135 -15.01 -16.10 -7.52
C GLU A 135 -15.26 -14.90 -6.57
N PRO A 136 -16.48 -14.70 -6.05
CA PRO A 136 -16.74 -13.60 -5.13
C PRO A 136 -15.91 -13.72 -3.85
N PHE A 137 -15.38 -12.61 -3.33
CA PHE A 137 -14.66 -12.60 -2.06
C PHE A 137 -14.83 -11.29 -1.28
N GLU A 138 -14.78 -11.38 0.04
CA GLU A 138 -14.90 -10.25 0.96
C GLU A 138 -13.59 -9.46 1.04
N VAL A 139 -13.73 -8.14 1.17
CA VAL A 139 -12.63 -7.23 1.49
C VAL A 139 -13.05 -6.24 2.58
N GLU A 140 -12.04 -5.72 3.29
CA GLU A 140 -12.19 -4.60 4.22
C GLU A 140 -11.63 -3.35 3.56
N ALA A 141 -12.36 -2.26 3.58
CA ALA A 141 -11.96 -1.02 2.94
C ALA A 141 -12.15 0.20 3.84
N PHE A 142 -11.45 1.26 3.47
CA PHE A 142 -11.65 2.59 4.01
C PHE A 142 -11.69 3.59 2.88
N GLY A 143 -12.85 4.23 2.73
CA GLY A 143 -13.07 5.29 1.76
C GLY A 143 -12.64 6.63 2.34
N ILE A 144 -12.02 7.46 1.51
CA ILE A 144 -11.59 8.81 1.87
C ILE A 144 -12.35 9.85 1.05
N ASP A 145 -12.64 10.98 1.67
CA ASP A 145 -13.29 12.15 1.10
C ASP A 145 -12.46 13.41 1.41
N GLY A 146 -12.29 14.29 0.41
CA GLY A 146 -11.38 15.44 0.47
C GLY A 146 -9.95 15.16 0.01
N ALA A 147 -9.60 13.90 -0.27
CA ALA A 147 -8.31 13.50 -0.84
C ALA A 147 -8.47 12.36 -1.86
N MET A 148 -7.52 12.26 -2.78
CA MET A 148 -7.41 11.20 -3.77
C MET A 148 -5.95 10.80 -3.97
N PHE A 149 -5.67 9.55 -4.35
CA PHE A 149 -4.36 9.15 -4.85
C PHE A 149 -4.28 9.32 -6.37
N THR A 150 -3.23 9.98 -6.84
CA THR A 150 -2.98 10.15 -8.28
C THR A 150 -1.55 9.75 -8.61
N ALA A 151 -1.38 8.97 -9.68
CA ALA A 151 -0.07 8.59 -10.20
C ALA A 151 0.58 9.78 -10.90
N GLU A 152 1.67 10.30 -10.34
CA GLU A 152 2.41 11.43 -10.91
C GLU A 152 3.89 11.08 -11.10
N PRO A 153 4.58 11.67 -12.09
CA PRO A 153 6.02 11.53 -12.24
C PRO A 153 6.75 11.98 -10.97
N ASP A 154 7.67 11.15 -10.52
CA ASP A 154 8.44 11.37 -9.31
C ASP A 154 9.91 11.64 -9.65
N PRO A 155 10.41 12.87 -9.40
CA PRO A 155 11.76 13.25 -9.82
C PRO A 155 12.86 12.56 -9.02
N GLU A 156 12.58 12.04 -7.82
CA GLU A 156 13.57 11.35 -6.99
C GLU A 156 13.80 9.93 -7.50
N THR A 157 12.72 9.18 -7.79
CA THR A 157 12.80 7.75 -8.15
C THR A 157 12.75 7.49 -9.65
N ASN A 158 12.40 8.50 -10.45
CA ASN A 158 12.11 8.40 -11.89
C ASN A 158 10.97 7.41 -12.23
N PHE A 159 10.07 7.16 -11.27
CA PHE A 159 8.84 6.40 -11.48
C PHE A 159 7.64 7.32 -11.61
N LYS A 160 6.55 6.79 -12.14
CA LYS A 160 5.21 7.35 -11.91
C LYS A 160 4.62 6.69 -10.68
N LEU A 161 4.40 7.44 -9.60
CA LEU A 161 4.01 6.91 -8.29
C LEU A 161 2.74 7.57 -7.79
N PHE A 162 1.88 6.80 -7.13
CA PHE A 162 0.73 7.34 -6.42
C PHE A 162 1.20 8.27 -5.30
N GLY A 163 0.62 9.47 -5.26
CA GLY A 163 0.73 10.41 -4.16
C GLY A 163 -0.63 11.04 -3.85
N PRO A 164 -0.87 11.46 -2.60
CA PRO A 164 -2.12 12.08 -2.22
C PRO A 164 -2.21 13.49 -2.81
N VAL A 165 -3.38 13.84 -3.35
CA VAL A 165 -3.75 15.18 -3.81
C VAL A 165 -5.08 15.60 -3.19
N PRO A 166 -5.30 16.90 -2.93
CA PRO A 166 -6.61 17.40 -2.53
C PRO A 166 -7.67 17.05 -3.58
N ALA A 167 -8.84 16.64 -3.12
CA ALA A 167 -9.99 16.37 -3.96
C ALA A 167 -11.21 17.13 -3.44
N ALA A 168 -12.18 17.39 -4.32
CA ALA A 168 -13.45 17.95 -3.88
C ALA A 168 -14.10 17.02 -2.86
N THR A 169 -14.59 17.60 -1.77
CA THR A 169 -15.42 16.87 -0.80
C THR A 169 -16.77 16.56 -1.43
N SER A 170 -17.33 15.43 -1.05
CA SER A 170 -18.65 14.95 -1.48
C SER A 170 -19.59 14.82 -0.29
N ASP A 171 -20.85 14.45 -0.54
CA ASP A 171 -21.83 14.13 0.51
C ASP A 171 -21.62 12.71 1.09
N ALA A 172 -20.42 12.14 0.95
CA ALA A 172 -20.08 10.84 1.51
C ALA A 172 -20.28 10.84 3.03
N LYS A 173 -20.97 9.83 3.55
CA LYS A 173 -21.10 9.64 5.00
C LYS A 173 -19.74 9.20 5.56
N THR A 174 -19.10 10.05 6.36
CA THR A 174 -17.81 9.78 7.01
C THR A 174 -17.96 9.72 8.53
N THR A 175 -17.12 8.93 9.20
CA THR A 175 -17.17 8.73 10.66
C THR A 175 -15.93 9.23 11.40
N GLY A 176 -14.82 9.51 10.69
CA GLY A 176 -13.57 9.89 11.32
C GLY A 176 -12.71 10.79 10.45
N ARG A 177 -11.78 11.49 11.09
CA ARG A 177 -10.70 12.19 10.41
C ARG A 177 -9.67 11.17 9.92
N ALA A 178 -9.14 11.39 8.72
CA ALA A 178 -8.14 10.54 8.11
C ALA A 178 -7.06 11.36 7.39
N PHE A 179 -6.00 10.69 6.98
CA PHE A 179 -4.96 11.25 6.13
C PHE A 179 -4.64 10.26 5.01
N ALA A 180 -4.56 10.76 3.79
CA ALA A 180 -3.90 10.07 2.69
C ALA A 180 -2.42 10.46 2.73
N LEU A 181 -1.53 9.49 2.77
CA LEU A 181 -0.10 9.70 2.97
C LEU A 181 0.72 9.02 1.88
N ARG A 182 1.86 9.61 1.55
CA ARG A 182 2.95 8.96 0.82
C ARG A 182 4.28 9.23 1.53
N LEU A 183 4.95 8.15 1.94
CA LEU A 183 6.33 8.20 2.41
C LEU A 183 7.28 8.05 1.20
N ARG A 184 8.20 9.00 1.06
CA ARG A 184 9.30 8.95 0.09
C ARG A 184 10.44 8.02 0.53
N PRO A 185 11.40 7.68 -0.34
CA PRO A 185 12.52 6.76 -0.06
C PRO A 185 13.34 7.07 1.20
N ASN A 186 14.15 6.11 1.64
CA ASN A 186 15.25 6.29 2.61
C ASN A 186 14.83 6.85 3.99
N GLN A 187 13.57 6.75 4.38
CA GLN A 187 13.09 7.02 5.73
C GLN A 187 12.50 5.75 6.34
N ASP A 188 12.65 5.58 7.66
CA ASP A 188 12.10 4.41 8.36
C ASP A 188 10.58 4.42 8.30
N PHE A 189 9.96 3.29 7.93
CA PHE A 189 8.51 3.22 7.80
C PHE A 189 7.79 3.53 9.13
N ALA A 190 8.14 2.81 10.20
CA ALA A 190 7.50 2.99 11.50
C ALA A 190 7.79 4.38 12.10
N GLY A 191 9.06 4.76 12.18
CA GLY A 191 9.49 6.02 12.77
C GLY A 191 8.92 7.25 12.07
N SER A 192 8.72 7.18 10.74
CA SER A 192 8.09 8.27 9.98
C SER A 192 6.63 8.48 10.38
N LEU A 193 5.87 7.40 10.58
CA LEU A 193 4.48 7.48 11.03
C LEU A 193 4.37 7.95 12.48
N GLU A 194 5.24 7.47 13.36
CA GLU A 194 5.32 7.94 14.74
C GLU A 194 5.61 9.45 14.81
N ALA A 195 6.57 9.92 14.02
CA ALA A 195 6.90 11.33 13.92
C ALA A 195 5.75 12.16 13.34
N PHE A 196 5.10 11.67 12.27
CA PHE A 196 3.94 12.31 11.65
C PHE A 196 2.78 12.51 12.63
N CYS A 197 2.44 11.45 13.38
CA CYS A 197 1.38 11.48 14.39
C CYS A 197 1.71 12.44 15.53
N ARG A 198 2.94 12.37 16.06
CA ARG A 198 3.41 13.25 17.15
C ARG A 198 3.33 14.73 16.76
N GLN A 199 3.79 15.09 15.57
CA GLN A 199 3.74 16.48 15.07
C GLN A 199 2.30 17.03 14.97
N ARG A 200 1.29 16.16 14.87
CA ARG A 200 -0.11 16.52 14.71
C ARG A 200 -0.94 16.33 15.98
N GLY A 201 -0.33 15.94 17.10
CA GLY A 201 -1.05 15.65 18.33
C GLY A 201 -1.95 14.41 18.24
N ILE A 202 -1.70 13.52 17.27
CA ILE A 202 -2.42 12.26 17.11
C ILE A 202 -1.76 11.23 18.03
N PHE A 203 -2.48 10.74 19.04
CA PHE A 203 -1.94 9.76 19.97
C PHE A 203 -2.39 8.33 19.66
N ARG A 204 -3.49 8.16 18.92
CA ARG A 204 -3.93 6.85 18.41
C ARG A 204 -4.35 6.96 16.95
N ALA A 205 -3.84 6.07 16.11
CA ALA A 205 -4.20 5.97 14.71
C ALA A 205 -4.18 4.52 14.21
N ARG A 206 -4.88 4.27 13.10
CA ARG A 206 -4.92 2.97 12.42
C ARG A 206 -4.67 3.13 10.93
N LEU A 207 -3.92 2.21 10.35
CA LEU A 207 -3.77 2.09 8.91
C LEU A 207 -4.86 1.18 8.34
N HIS A 208 -5.50 1.63 7.26
CA HIS A 208 -6.57 0.87 6.58
C HIS A 208 -6.12 0.09 5.34
N GLY A 209 -4.82 0.08 5.10
CA GLY A 209 -4.19 -0.53 3.95
C GLY A 209 -2.95 0.27 3.60
N GLY A 210 -2.29 -0.15 2.53
CA GLY A 210 -1.12 0.52 2.03
C GLY A 210 -0.26 -0.41 1.21
N VAL A 211 0.39 0.19 0.23
CA VAL A 211 1.20 -0.51 -0.75
C VAL A 211 2.52 0.25 -0.87
N GLY A 212 3.61 -0.47 -1.06
CA GLY A 212 4.91 0.17 -1.17
C GLY A 212 6.05 -0.80 -1.30
N SER A 213 7.23 -0.32 -0.98
CA SER A 213 8.47 -1.08 -1.01
C SER A 213 9.41 -0.66 0.10
N THR A 214 10.18 -1.60 0.64
CA THR A 214 11.26 -1.35 1.60
C THR A 214 12.59 -1.87 1.09
N ILE A 215 13.69 -1.33 1.63
CA ILE A 215 15.03 -1.83 1.32
C ILE A 215 15.25 -3.10 2.13
N GLY A 216 14.89 -4.27 1.56
CA GLY A 216 14.76 -5.52 2.33
C GLY A 216 13.79 -5.38 3.50
N ALA A 217 13.92 -6.23 4.53
CA ALA A 217 13.09 -6.14 5.73
C ALA A 217 13.76 -6.72 6.98
N ARG A 218 13.35 -6.25 8.15
CA ARG A 218 13.66 -6.79 9.48
C ARG A 218 12.38 -7.01 10.26
N PHE A 219 12.20 -8.20 10.82
CA PHE A 219 11.02 -8.58 11.59
C PHE A 219 11.34 -8.68 13.08
N THR A 220 10.33 -8.51 13.93
CA THR A 220 10.48 -8.58 15.39
C THR A 220 10.83 -9.97 15.90
N ASP A 221 10.60 -11.02 15.11
CA ASP A 221 10.96 -12.40 15.42
C ASP A 221 12.40 -12.78 15.02
N GLY A 222 13.19 -11.80 14.58
CA GLY A 222 14.58 -11.98 14.17
C GLY A 222 14.77 -12.40 12.71
N ARG A 223 13.70 -12.71 11.97
CA ARG A 223 13.81 -12.97 10.52
C ARG A 223 14.19 -11.69 9.77
N SER A 224 14.82 -11.88 8.62
CA SER A 224 15.26 -10.77 7.77
C SER A 224 15.14 -11.12 6.29
N VAL A 225 14.81 -10.11 5.48
CA VAL A 225 14.92 -10.15 4.02
C VAL A 225 16.13 -9.30 3.63
N VAL A 226 17.12 -9.95 3.02
CA VAL A 226 18.39 -9.34 2.62
C VAL A 226 18.31 -8.66 1.24
N PRO A 227 17.70 -9.26 0.20
CA PRO A 227 17.48 -8.61 -1.08
C PRO A 227 16.84 -7.23 -0.92
N PHE A 228 17.44 -6.20 -1.50
CA PHE A 228 17.05 -4.82 -1.23
C PHE A 228 15.78 -4.40 -1.97
N ALA A 229 15.54 -4.92 -3.17
CA ALA A 229 14.34 -4.62 -3.93
C ALA A 229 13.19 -5.52 -3.45
N THR A 230 12.18 -4.91 -2.84
CA THR A 230 10.98 -5.60 -2.33
C THR A 230 9.72 -4.89 -2.75
N GLU A 231 8.60 -5.59 -2.69
CA GLU A 231 7.25 -5.04 -2.75
C GLU A 231 6.46 -5.58 -1.58
N LEU A 232 5.67 -4.71 -0.94
CA LEU A 232 4.93 -5.06 0.26
C LEU A 232 3.49 -4.55 0.25
N ALA A 233 2.66 -5.27 0.98
CA ALA A 233 1.29 -4.93 1.34
C ALA A 233 1.17 -4.79 2.86
N VAL A 234 0.54 -3.71 3.31
CA VAL A 234 0.24 -3.50 4.74
C VAL A 234 -1.00 -4.29 5.12
N LEU A 235 -0.83 -5.26 6.03
CA LEU A 235 -1.91 -6.13 6.51
C LEU A 235 -2.60 -5.55 7.74
N SER A 236 -1.83 -4.92 8.63
CA SER A 236 -2.31 -4.23 9.81
C SER A 236 -1.34 -3.12 10.18
N GLY A 237 -1.86 -2.03 10.73
CA GLY A 237 -1.04 -0.94 11.23
C GLY A 237 -1.75 -0.19 12.35
N VAL A 238 -1.12 -0.08 13.51
CA VAL A 238 -1.62 0.71 14.64
C VAL A 238 -0.49 1.60 15.14
N ILE A 239 -0.81 2.86 15.42
CA ILE A 239 0.08 3.79 16.10
C ILE A 239 -0.59 4.12 17.43
N SER A 240 0.11 3.88 18.54
CA SER A 240 -0.40 4.15 19.89
C SER A 240 0.75 4.43 20.87
N PRO A 241 0.49 5.00 22.06
CA PRO A 241 1.54 5.16 23.06
C PRO A 241 2.02 3.79 23.55
N GLY A 242 3.32 3.55 23.50
CA GLY A 242 3.97 2.39 24.08
C GLY A 242 4.12 2.49 25.59
N SER A 243 4.82 1.51 26.18
CA SER A 243 5.06 1.44 27.63
C SER A 243 5.82 2.66 28.18
N ALA A 244 6.70 3.26 27.38
CA ALA A 244 7.44 4.47 27.72
C ALA A 244 6.67 5.78 27.46
N GLY A 245 5.40 5.71 27.04
CA GLY A 245 4.55 6.86 26.73
C GLY A 245 4.83 7.53 25.37
N THR A 246 5.90 7.14 24.67
CA THR A 246 6.17 7.56 23.29
C THR A 246 5.31 6.78 22.30
N LEU A 247 4.98 7.38 21.16
CA LEU A 247 4.24 6.68 20.10
C LEU A 247 5.08 5.55 19.51
N GLU A 248 4.42 4.41 19.28
CA GLU A 248 4.99 3.22 18.67
C GLU A 248 4.06 2.74 17.57
N ALA A 249 4.63 2.47 16.39
CA ALA A 249 3.92 1.86 15.28
C ALA A 249 4.14 0.33 15.29
N GLU A 250 3.03 -0.40 15.32
CA GLU A 250 3.00 -1.84 15.06
C GLU A 250 2.52 -2.07 13.63
N LEU A 251 3.38 -2.61 12.78
CA LEU A 251 3.13 -2.76 11.34
C LEU A 251 3.32 -4.23 10.95
N ASP A 252 2.22 -4.88 10.56
CA ASP A 252 2.25 -6.24 10.02
C ASP A 252 2.13 -6.15 8.49
N VAL A 253 3.06 -6.80 7.79
CA VAL A 253 3.15 -6.75 6.33
C VAL A 253 3.30 -8.15 5.73
N ALA A 254 2.93 -8.25 4.45
CA ALA A 254 3.37 -9.31 3.57
C ALA A 254 4.23 -8.69 2.47
N LEU A 255 5.32 -9.36 2.07
CA LEU A 255 6.23 -8.86 1.05
C LEU A 255 6.84 -9.97 0.21
N VAL A 256 7.26 -9.59 -0.99
CA VAL A 256 8.10 -10.38 -1.90
C VAL A 256 9.37 -9.60 -2.21
N ASP A 257 10.48 -10.31 -2.38
CA ASP A 257 11.73 -9.74 -2.90
C ASP A 257 11.98 -10.08 -4.36
N TYR A 258 12.95 -9.39 -4.97
CA TYR A 258 13.26 -9.56 -6.40
C TYR A 258 13.83 -10.94 -6.79
N LEU A 259 14.18 -11.78 -5.81
CA LEU A 259 14.58 -13.18 -6.03
C LEU A 259 13.40 -14.15 -5.85
N GLY A 260 12.19 -13.63 -5.57
CA GLY A 260 10.99 -14.42 -5.30
C GLY A 260 10.88 -14.89 -3.84
N GLY A 261 11.73 -14.40 -2.95
CA GLY A 261 11.63 -14.68 -1.52
C GLY A 261 10.39 -14.03 -0.92
N LEU A 262 9.59 -14.80 -0.17
CA LEU A 262 8.36 -14.32 0.45
C LEU A 262 8.53 -14.20 1.96
N ALA A 263 7.99 -13.13 2.54
CA ALA A 263 7.95 -12.97 3.99
C ALA A 263 6.63 -12.34 4.46
N GLU A 264 6.24 -12.68 5.67
CA GLU A 264 5.05 -12.15 6.34
C GLU A 264 5.35 -12.03 7.83
N GLY A 265 4.96 -10.91 8.43
CA GLY A 265 5.10 -10.70 9.87
C GLY A 265 5.20 -9.23 10.27
N ARG A 266 5.48 -9.03 11.55
CA ARG A 266 5.62 -7.71 12.17
C ARG A 266 6.99 -7.10 11.91
N LEU A 267 7.02 -5.91 11.34
CA LEU A 267 8.24 -5.17 11.10
C LEU A 267 8.86 -4.66 12.39
N MET A 268 10.19 -4.75 12.46
CA MET A 268 10.98 -4.07 13.48
C MET A 268 10.98 -2.55 13.23
N ARG A 269 10.78 -1.76 14.27
CA ARG A 269 10.83 -0.29 14.19
C ARG A 269 12.28 0.18 13.99
N GLY A 270 12.51 1.20 13.17
CA GLY A 270 13.82 1.85 13.01
C GLY A 270 14.78 1.21 11.99
N ASP A 271 14.45 0.05 11.41
CA ASP A 271 15.28 -0.59 10.37
C ASP A 271 14.44 -1.19 9.23
N ASN A 272 13.41 -0.48 8.79
CA ASN A 272 12.65 -0.81 7.58
C ASN A 272 12.47 0.45 6.71
N PRO A 273 13.56 0.94 6.09
CA PRO A 273 13.52 2.12 5.24
C PRO A 273 12.73 1.86 3.95
N VAL A 274 11.95 2.86 3.55
CA VAL A 274 11.22 2.86 2.26
C VAL A 274 12.19 2.81 1.09
N LEU A 275 11.92 1.94 0.11
CA LEU A 275 12.70 1.83 -1.12
C LEU A 275 12.25 2.87 -2.14
N MET A 276 11.05 2.73 -2.74
CA MET A 276 10.52 3.67 -3.75
C MET A 276 9.45 4.58 -3.18
N THR A 277 8.47 4.00 -2.50
CA THR A 277 7.32 4.72 -1.97
C THR A 277 6.60 3.85 -0.94
N MET A 278 5.82 4.49 -0.08
CA MET A 278 4.81 3.84 0.74
C MET A 278 3.57 4.72 0.77
N GLU A 279 2.48 4.27 0.18
CA GLU A 279 1.19 4.96 0.22
C GLU A 279 0.27 4.33 1.25
N LEU A 280 -0.44 5.17 2.00
CA LEU A 280 -1.14 4.75 3.21
C LEU A 280 -2.41 5.58 3.43
N VAL A 281 -3.44 4.94 3.98
CA VAL A 281 -4.60 5.62 4.55
C VAL A 281 -4.55 5.47 6.07
N LEU A 282 -4.41 6.60 6.77
CA LEU A 282 -4.30 6.67 8.23
C LEU A 282 -5.57 7.29 8.82
N GLU A 283 -6.32 6.52 9.61
CA GLU A 283 -7.46 7.01 10.39
C GLU A 283 -7.00 7.49 11.78
N VAL A 284 -7.50 8.64 12.21
CA VAL A 284 -7.29 9.16 13.57
C VAL A 284 -8.31 8.55 14.51
N LEU A 285 -7.83 7.87 15.55
CA LEU A 285 -8.65 7.24 16.59
C LEU A 285 -8.59 7.99 17.93
N GLY A 286 -7.58 8.84 18.13
CA GLY A 286 -7.44 9.67 19.32
C GLY A 286 -6.44 10.79 19.12
N GLU A 287 -6.81 11.99 19.56
CA GLU A 287 -6.02 13.21 19.45
C GLU A 287 -6.14 14.11 20.69
N GLY A 288 -5.11 14.90 20.96
CA GLY A 288 -5.18 15.95 21.98
C GLY A 288 -5.93 17.19 21.47
N THR A 289 -6.64 17.89 22.36
CA THR A 289 -7.07 19.27 22.10
C THR A 289 -5.84 20.16 21.92
N ARG A 290 -5.77 20.88 20.80
CA ARG A 290 -4.78 21.94 20.58
C ARG A 290 -5.00 23.11 21.53
#